data_AF-A0A2N2MJ94-F1
#
_entry.id   AF-A0A2N2MJ94-F1
#
_cell.length_a   1.000
_cell.length_b   1.000
_cell.length_c   1.000
_cell.angle_alpha   90.00
_cell.angle_beta   90.00
_cell.angle_gamma   90.00
#
_symmetry.space_group_name_H-M   'P 1'
#
loop_
_entity.id
_entity.type
_entity.pdbx_description
1 polymer ?
#
loop_
_entity_poly.entity_id
_entity_poly.type
_entity_poly.pdbx_seq_one_letter_code
_entity_poly.pdbx_strand_id
1 'polypeptide(L)'
;MSSKNNNIAETHGCIVCAKVFSILAVYSPDGKLLDCAVTSPGGQIVPDKSQPLVACDSHTAEKIEDAYNRWQARKARASTMKEEKH
;
A
#
# COMPACT_ATOMS: atom_id res chain seq x y z
N MET A 1 6.04 -10.70 27.97
CA MET A 1 4.82 -10.04 27.44
C MET A 1 4.67 -10.49 26.00
N SER A 2 3.55 -11.13 25.62
CA SER A 2 3.31 -11.47 24.22
C SER A 2 2.92 -10.20 23.47
N SER A 3 3.82 -9.70 22.62
CA SER A 3 3.54 -8.58 21.75
C SER A 3 2.58 -9.04 20.65
N LYS A 4 1.31 -8.67 20.76
CA LYS A 4 0.28 -9.05 19.77
C LYS A 4 0.42 -8.17 18.53
N ASN A 5 0.19 -8.77 17.37
CA ASN A 5 0.06 -8.01 16.12
C ASN A 5 -1.21 -7.15 16.16
N ASN A 6 -1.18 -6.04 15.43
CA ASN A 6 -2.29 -5.09 15.33
C ASN A 6 -2.98 -5.25 13.99
N ASN A 7 -4.27 -5.55 14.00
CA ASN A 7 -5.11 -5.55 12.80
C ASN A 7 -5.80 -4.19 12.69
N ILE A 8 -5.56 -3.47 11.60
CA ILE A 8 -6.09 -2.11 11.37
C ILE A 8 -6.89 -2.12 10.08
N ALA A 9 -8.13 -1.63 10.16
CA ALA A 9 -8.94 -1.37 8.98
C ALA A 9 -8.51 -0.01 8.39
N GLU A 10 -8.07 -0.02 7.14
CA GLU A 10 -7.62 1.18 6.44
C GLU A 10 -8.38 1.37 5.14
N THR A 11 -8.28 2.57 4.59
CA THR A 11 -8.93 2.95 3.32
C THR A 11 -7.87 3.42 2.35
N HIS A 12 -7.79 2.75 1.20
CA HIS A 12 -6.76 3.00 0.18
C HIS A 12 -7.39 3.21 -1.19
N GLY A 13 -6.80 4.10 -1.98
CA GLY A 13 -7.20 4.32 -3.37
C GLY A 13 -6.50 3.33 -4.31
N CYS A 14 -7.19 2.94 -5.37
CA CYS A 14 -6.56 2.27 -6.50
C CYS A 14 -5.41 3.14 -7.04
N ILE A 15 -4.23 2.56 -7.19
CA ILE A 15 -3.01 3.24 -7.63
C ILE A 15 -3.15 3.87 -9.04
N VAL A 16 -4.12 3.41 -9.83
CA VAL A 16 -4.39 3.89 -11.19
C VAL A 16 -5.48 4.98 -11.22
N CYS A 17 -6.64 4.72 -10.60
CA CYS A 17 -7.84 5.57 -10.74
C CYS A 17 -8.37 6.18 -9.44
N ALA A 18 -7.71 5.95 -8.30
CA ALA A 18 -8.10 6.41 -6.97
C ALA A 18 -9.48 5.93 -6.46
N LYS A 19 -10.14 4.98 -7.13
CA LYS A 19 -11.31 4.28 -6.57
C LYS A 19 -10.96 3.71 -5.21
N VAL A 20 -11.82 3.93 -4.22
CA VAL A 20 -11.54 3.65 -2.82
C VAL A 20 -11.89 2.21 -2.46
N PHE A 21 -11.02 1.56 -1.68
CA PHE A 21 -11.19 0.21 -1.16
C PHE A 21 -10.84 0.16 0.33
N SER A 22 -11.61 -0.61 1.09
CA SER A 22 -11.23 -1.00 2.44
C SER A 22 -10.22 -2.14 2.40
N ILE A 23 -9.22 -2.06 3.27
CA ILE A 23 -8.24 -3.12 3.50
C ILE A 23 -8.17 -3.45 4.98
N LEU A 24 -7.76 -4.68 5.28
CA LEU A 24 -7.31 -5.09 6.60
C LEU A 24 -5.78 -5.24 6.54
N ALA A 25 -5.07 -4.38 7.24
CA ALA A 25 -3.62 -4.43 7.37
C ALA A 25 -3.22 -5.04 8.72
N VAL A 26 -2.24 -5.93 8.69
CA VAL A 26 -1.65 -6.58 9.87
C VAL A 26 -0.29 -5.97 10.11
N TYR A 27 -0.13 -5.31 11.25
CA TYR A 27 1.13 -4.72 11.67
C TYR A 27 1.75 -5.52 12.80
N SER A 28 3.07 -5.59 12.78
CA SER A 28 3.84 -6.01 13.93
C SER A 28 3.72 -4.98 15.06
N PRO A 29 4.08 -5.36 16.30
CA PRO A 29 4.09 -4.44 17.44
C PRO A 29 4.98 -3.21 17.24
N ASP A 30 6.06 -3.34 16.45
CA ASP A 30 6.96 -2.25 16.06
C ASP A 30 6.46 -1.44 14.85
N GLY A 31 5.23 -1.67 14.39
CA GLY A 31 4.56 -0.90 13.35
C GLY A 31 4.99 -1.25 11.91
N LYS A 32 5.67 -2.38 11.69
CA LYS A 32 5.98 -2.86 10.35
C LYS A 32 4.79 -3.61 9.77
N LEU A 33 4.48 -3.36 8.50
CA LEU A 33 3.47 -4.13 7.79
C LEU A 33 3.93 -5.58 7.67
N LEU A 34 3.11 -6.51 8.14
CA LEU A 34 3.33 -7.96 8.04
C LEU A 34 2.51 -8.56 6.90
N ASP A 35 1.25 -8.13 6.77
CA ASP A 35 0.33 -8.62 5.75
C ASP A 35 -0.78 -7.59 5.49
N CYS A 36 -1.46 -7.70 4.34
CA CYS A 36 -2.68 -6.95 4.10
C CYS A 36 -3.59 -7.66 3.08
N ALA A 37 -4.89 -7.44 3.23
CA ALA A 37 -5.89 -7.97 2.29
C ALA A 37 -6.95 -6.90 1.99
N VAL A 38 -7.38 -6.84 0.73
CA VAL A 38 -8.55 -6.02 0.35
C VAL A 38 -9.82 -6.69 0.87
N THR A 39 -10.66 -5.94 1.58
CA THR A 39 -11.94 -6.43 2.11
C THR A 39 -13.13 -5.97 1.28
N SER A 40 -12.95 -4.96 0.42
CA SER A 40 -13.96 -4.52 -0.55
C SER A 40 -13.91 -5.33 -1.87
N PRO A 41 -15.04 -5.62 -2.51
CA PRO A 41 -15.08 -6.32 -3.79
C PRO A 41 -14.34 -5.58 -4.91
N GLY A 42 -13.72 -6.34 -5.82
CA GLY A 42 -13.11 -5.83 -7.06
C GLY A 42 -11.79 -5.09 -6.89
N GLY A 43 -11.12 -5.27 -5.75
CA GLY A 43 -9.77 -4.78 -5.50
C GLY A 43 -8.79 -5.93 -5.22
N GLN A 44 -7.52 -5.69 -5.54
CA GLN A 44 -6.41 -6.59 -5.26
C GLN A 44 -5.24 -5.81 -4.66
N ILE A 45 -4.45 -6.47 -3.80
CA ILE A 45 -3.21 -5.91 -3.30
C ILE A 45 -2.17 -5.91 -4.42
N VAL A 46 -1.55 -4.75 -4.64
CA VAL A 46 -0.35 -4.66 -5.47
C VAL A 46 0.82 -5.13 -4.60
N PRO A 47 1.59 -6.14 -5.01
CA PRO A 47 2.67 -6.68 -4.19
C PRO A 47 3.75 -5.62 -3.87
N ASP A 48 3.69 -5.05 -2.67
CA ASP A 48 4.76 -4.25 -2.06
C ASP A 48 4.95 -4.68 -0.61
N LYS A 49 6.21 -4.87 -0.20
CA LYS A 49 6.53 -5.39 1.14
C LYS A 49 6.51 -4.33 2.23
N SER A 50 6.38 -3.04 1.88
CA SER A 50 6.60 -1.93 2.80
C SER A 50 5.34 -1.14 3.13
N GLN A 51 4.32 -1.18 2.26
CA GLN A 51 3.06 -0.50 2.46
C GLN A 51 1.93 -1.15 1.68
N PRO A 52 0.70 -1.06 2.17
CA PRO A 52 -0.45 -1.53 1.42
C PRO A 52 -0.70 -0.64 0.20
N LEU A 53 -0.75 -1.26 -0.97
CA LEU A 53 -1.15 -0.64 -2.23
C LEU A 53 -2.27 -1.46 -2.85
N VAL A 54 -3.24 -0.77 -3.46
CA VAL A 54 -4.43 -1.42 -4.04
C VAL A 54 -4.54 -1.11 -5.52
N ALA A 55 -5.01 -2.06 -6.31
CA ALA A 55 -5.50 -1.84 -7.66
C ALA A 55 -6.92 -2.41 -7.81
N CYS A 56 -7.78 -1.74 -8.59
CA CYS A 56 -9.05 -2.35 -8.96
C CYS A 56 -8.86 -3.37 -10.09
N ASP A 57 -9.79 -4.31 -10.20
CA ASP A 57 -9.86 -5.32 -11.26
C ASP A 57 -10.16 -4.75 -12.67
N SER A 58 -10.49 -3.46 -12.76
CA SER A 58 -10.85 -2.79 -14.01
C SER A 58 -9.63 -2.31 -14.81
N HIS A 59 -8.42 -2.59 -14.34
CA HIS A 59 -7.17 -2.19 -14.99
C HIS A 59 -6.31 -3.39 -15.36
N THR A 60 -5.62 -3.27 -16.50
CA THR A 60 -4.67 -4.27 -16.98
C THR A 60 -3.43 -4.30 -16.07
N ALA A 61 -2.72 -5.44 -16.07
CA ALA A 61 -1.47 -5.59 -15.34
C ALA A 61 -0.44 -4.50 -15.74
N GLU A 62 -0.33 -4.19 -17.04
CA GLU A 62 0.53 -3.12 -17.56
C GLU A 62 0.21 -1.74 -16.94
N LYS A 63 -1.07 -1.36 -16.86
CA LYS A 63 -1.46 -0.08 -16.24
C LYS A 63 -1.16 -0.04 -14.74
N ILE A 64 -1.26 -1.18 -14.07
CA ILE A 64 -0.94 -1.31 -12.64
C ILE A 64 0.58 -1.18 -12.44
N GLU A 65 1.38 -1.85 -13.28
CA GLU A 65 2.84 -1.77 -13.26
C GLU A 65 3.34 -0.35 -13.54
N ASP A 66 2.81 0.32 -14.56
CA ASP A 66 3.14 1.71 -14.88
C ASP A 66 2.79 2.67 -13.72
N ALA A 67 1.64 2.46 -13.08
CA ALA A 67 1.24 3.24 -11.92
C ALA A 67 2.16 2.98 -10.73
N TYR A 68 2.56 1.73 -10.51
CA TYR A 68 3.50 1.34 -9.47
C TYR A 68 4.89 1.96 -9.70
N ASN A 69 5.41 1.91 -10.93
CA ASN A 69 6.69 2.54 -11.30
C ASN A 69 6.68 4.05 -11.04
N ARG A 70 5.59 4.74 -11.42
CA ARG A 70 5.41 6.18 -11.12
C ARG A 70 5.33 6.45 -9.62
N TRP A 71 4.67 5.57 -8.86
CA TRP A 71 4.56 5.70 -7.42
C TRP A 71 5.93 5.51 -6.73
N GLN A 72 6.71 4.50 -7.13
CA GLN A 72 8.06 4.29 -6.63
C GLN A 72 9.00 5.47 -6.94
N ALA A 73 8.93 6.02 -8.16
CA ALA A 73 9.70 7.20 -8.53
C ALA A 73 9.38 8.42 -7.64
N ARG A 74 8.12 8.59 -7.22
CA ARG A 74 7.72 9.66 -6.28
C ARG A 74 8.24 9.38 -4.86
N LYS A 75 8.16 8.13 -4.41
CA LYS A 75 8.67 7.72 -3.10
C LYS A 75 10.18 7.95 -2.99
N ALA A 76 10.95 7.61 -4.03
CA ALA A 76 12.39 7.86 -4.08
C ALA A 76 12.73 9.36 -3.94
N ARG A 77 12.02 10.23 -4.68
CA ARG A 77 12.20 11.69 -4.58
C ARG A 77 11.83 12.26 -3.20
N ALA A 78 10.83 11.68 -2.55
CA ALA A 78 10.43 12.11 -1.20
C ALA A 78 11.46 11.70 -0.14
N SER A 79 12.15 10.57 -0.32
CA SER A 79 13.21 10.12 0.59
C SER A 79 14.46 11.00 0.50
N THR A 80 14.86 11.45 -0.70
CA THR A 80 16.01 12.34 -0.88
C THR A 80 15.80 13.73 -0.25
N MET A 81 14.56 14.18 -0.11
CA MET A 81 14.24 15.46 0.55
C MET A 81 14.17 15.39 2.08
N LYS A 82 14.25 14.19 2.68
CA LYS A 82 14.25 14.03 4.15
C LYS A 82 15.64 14.07 4.76
N GLU A 83 16.72 13.96 3.97
CA GLU A 83 18.11 13.96 4.48
C GLU A 83 18.70 15.37 4.66
N GLU A 84 18.10 16.44 4.14
CA GLU A 84 18.60 17.82 4.29
C GLU A 84 18.02 18.60 5.48
N LYS A 85 17.36 17.91 6.43
CA LYS A 85 16.81 18.55 7.64
C LYS A 85 17.30 17.89 8.92
N HIS A 86 18.62 17.93 9.15
CA HIS A 86 19.22 17.82 10.47
C HIS A 86 20.28 18.90 10.66
#